data_AF-A0A8S4RR57-F1
#
_entry.id   AF-A0A8S4RR57-F1
#
_cell.length_a   1.000
_cell.length_b   1.000
_cell.length_c   1.000
_cell.angle_alpha   90.00
_cell.angle_beta   90.00
_cell.angle_gamma   90.00
#
_symmetry.space_group_name_H-M   'P 1'
#
loop_
_entity.id
_entity.type
_entity.pdbx_description
1 polymer ?
#
loop_
_entity_poly.entity_id
_entity_poly.type
_entity_poly.pdbx_seq_one_letter_code
_entity_poly.pdbx_strand_id
1 'polypeptide(L)'
;VPSDELEVFLLNELTAKGLKKFGNSVELSYSTIQKLVLKQLNIVGQSLTYYLAELRGLTRIPDRYKVLGLEEKMVTEAIKASCAFLNKCLELQQVIDVSMRNYKAFFRWLFVVIVRLLDEQTSSEIVKITQQELTHIAEFLYNFDNVQVENNETAEKPVKFNLERLGQYLQDQELSILPDDEDNPWHKYLRENSCLLKDNDTIFSVMDFRKFSLVQQQNYLKVAVGKIFDVRTKDVGKYFTVLYNLKCHHNQNKITRNNFRISQIFDANEDRFMMAFTDIENIKEEIYFISVNVKERMCNATCCKYSFSSCLLRDDEHDTPERDLSILDLQFYSSEYLSVLVKHPNVDDSTIFIQVPLKIVLQNSIEFNMKSKSLFVFNEKVPKKNISPLLDASVYKVLEKMDGFRIAVSGSRKVAVVLSNSHRKVRVFEMEINGEDEEDETLDTTPLSQTSQT
;
A
#
# COMPACT_ATOMS: atom_id res chain seq x y z
N VAL A 1 51.74 35.91 -3.60
CA VAL A 1 52.58 34.75 -3.97
C VAL A 1 52.12 33.61 -3.08
N PRO A 2 51.72 32.45 -3.63
CA PRO A 2 51.34 31.29 -2.83
C PRO A 2 52.52 30.82 -1.95
N SER A 3 52.26 30.13 -0.85
CA SER A 3 53.32 29.51 -0.05
C SER A 3 53.91 28.30 -0.79
N ASP A 4 55.18 27.99 -0.52
CA ASP A 4 55.91 26.87 -1.15
C ASP A 4 55.15 25.53 -1.00
N GLU A 5 54.53 25.30 0.16
CA GLU A 5 53.70 24.11 0.41
C GLU A 5 52.45 24.05 -0.49
N LEU A 6 51.77 25.18 -0.69
CA LEU A 6 50.58 25.27 -1.53
C LEU A 6 50.95 25.12 -3.01
N GLU A 7 52.10 25.64 -3.42
CA GLU A 7 52.61 25.49 -4.78
C GLU A 7 52.92 24.03 -5.11
N VAL A 8 53.64 23.32 -4.23
CA VAL A 8 53.91 21.88 -4.38
C VAL A 8 52.62 21.06 -4.45
N PHE A 9 51.63 21.37 -3.60
CA PHE A 9 50.33 20.70 -3.60
C PHE A 9 49.56 20.90 -4.92
N LEU A 10 49.49 22.14 -5.41
CA LEU A 10 48.76 22.49 -6.63
C LEU A 10 49.38 21.84 -7.87
N LEU A 11 50.71 21.75 -7.92
CA LEU A 11 51.45 21.21 -9.07
C LEU A 11 51.53 19.68 -9.06
N ASN A 12 51.75 19.04 -7.90
CA ASN A 12 52.02 17.60 -7.82
C ASN A 12 50.80 16.74 -7.44
N GLU A 13 49.95 17.21 -6.53
CA GLU A 13 48.82 16.40 -6.03
C GLU A 13 47.52 16.66 -6.79
N LEU A 14 47.12 17.93 -6.89
CA LEU A 14 45.86 18.29 -7.54
C LEU A 14 45.97 18.24 -9.07
N THR A 15 47.02 18.87 -9.62
CA THR A 15 47.27 19.08 -11.06
C THR A 15 46.15 19.82 -11.81
N ALA A 16 46.47 20.45 -12.94
CA ALA A 16 45.47 21.12 -13.79
C ALA A 16 44.39 20.14 -14.31
N LYS A 17 44.78 18.88 -14.59
CA LYS A 17 43.87 17.83 -15.07
C LYS A 17 42.96 17.30 -13.96
N GLY A 18 43.50 17.12 -12.75
CA GLY A 18 42.71 16.70 -11.59
C GLY A 18 41.70 17.79 -11.17
N LEU A 19 42.10 19.07 -11.21
CA LEU A 19 41.19 20.19 -10.96
C LEU A 19 40.00 20.21 -11.94
N LYS A 20 40.24 20.05 -13.25
CA LYS A 20 39.16 19.98 -14.24
C LYS A 20 38.22 18.79 -13.99
N LYS A 21 38.76 17.61 -13.68
CA LYS A 21 37.95 16.41 -13.40
C LYS A 21 37.10 16.61 -12.13
N PHE A 22 37.69 17.19 -11.08
CA PHE A 22 37.00 17.49 -9.84
C PHE A 22 35.90 18.54 -10.03
N GLY A 23 36.20 19.66 -10.69
CA GLY A 23 35.23 20.70 -11.02
C GLY A 23 34.03 20.16 -11.81
N ASN A 24 34.27 19.36 -12.85
CA ASN A 24 33.21 18.71 -13.62
C ASN A 24 32.36 17.76 -12.76
N SER A 25 32.98 17.02 -11.83
CA SER A 25 32.26 16.13 -10.93
C SER A 25 31.32 16.91 -9.99
N VAL A 26 31.81 18.01 -9.41
CA VAL A 26 31.01 18.87 -8.53
C VAL A 26 29.86 19.49 -9.32
N GLU A 27 30.11 20.05 -10.51
CA GLU A 27 29.07 20.63 -11.37
C GLU A 27 27.99 19.62 -11.74
N LEU A 28 28.38 18.38 -12.10
CA LEU A 28 27.43 17.31 -12.40
C LEU A 28 26.58 16.93 -11.19
N SER A 29 27.18 16.83 -10.00
CA SER A 29 26.45 16.54 -8.76
C SER A 29 25.42 17.61 -8.45
N TYR A 30 25.81 18.90 -8.48
CA TYR A 30 24.88 20.01 -8.24
C TYR A 30 23.78 20.08 -9.29
N SER A 31 24.09 19.91 -10.58
CA SER A 31 23.09 19.87 -11.66
C SER A 31 22.10 18.71 -11.49
N THR A 32 22.57 17.55 -11.04
CA THR A 32 21.71 16.39 -10.76
C THR A 32 20.78 16.67 -9.58
N ILE A 33 21.30 17.20 -8.47
CA ILE A 33 20.49 17.58 -7.30
C ILE A 33 19.44 18.63 -7.71
N GLN A 34 19.84 19.68 -8.44
CA GLN A 34 18.93 20.71 -8.92
C GLN A 34 17.79 20.14 -9.76
N LYS A 35 18.11 19.24 -10.70
CA LYS A 35 17.11 18.54 -11.53
C LYS A 35 16.15 17.72 -10.68
N LEU A 36 16.61 17.03 -9.64
CA LEU A 36 15.74 16.28 -8.73
C LEU A 36 14.80 17.20 -7.95
N VAL A 37 15.29 18.32 -7.43
CA VAL A 37 14.42 19.27 -6.72
C VAL A 37 13.37 19.87 -7.66
N LEU A 38 13.77 20.33 -8.86
CA LEU A 38 12.87 20.95 -9.83
C LEU A 38 11.86 19.96 -10.45
N LYS A 39 12.32 18.80 -10.91
CA LYS A 39 11.47 17.87 -11.67
C LYS A 39 10.75 16.85 -10.80
N GLN A 40 11.27 16.53 -9.62
CA GLN A 40 10.62 15.56 -8.74
C GLN A 40 9.90 16.26 -7.59
N LEU A 41 10.65 17.00 -6.75
CA LEU A 41 10.09 17.53 -5.50
C LEU A 41 9.06 18.63 -5.73
N ASN A 42 9.33 19.59 -6.62
CA ASN A 42 8.40 20.66 -6.93
C ASN A 42 7.10 20.12 -7.56
N ILE A 43 7.20 19.17 -8.50
CA ILE A 43 6.02 18.56 -9.12
C ILE A 43 5.16 17.87 -8.05
N VAL A 44 5.77 17.06 -7.18
CA VAL A 44 5.06 16.39 -6.09
C VAL A 44 4.41 17.39 -5.14
N GLY A 45 5.12 18.46 -4.75
CA GLY A 45 4.55 19.49 -3.87
C GLY A 45 3.36 20.23 -4.51
N GLN A 46 3.44 20.53 -5.81
CA GLN A 46 2.35 21.17 -6.57
C GLN A 46 1.14 20.25 -6.70
N SER A 47 1.35 18.99 -7.11
CA SER A 47 0.28 17.99 -7.21
C SER A 47 -0.38 17.75 -5.86
N LEU A 48 0.41 17.65 -4.78
CA LEU A 48 -0.13 17.48 -3.43
C LEU A 48 -0.98 18.69 -3.01
N THR A 49 -0.50 19.90 -3.27
CA THR A 49 -1.26 21.13 -3.00
C THR A 49 -2.59 21.14 -3.77
N TYR A 50 -2.57 20.73 -5.05
CA TYR A 50 -3.78 20.62 -5.88
C TYR A 50 -4.81 19.66 -5.27
N TYR A 51 -4.43 18.42 -4.97
CA TYR A 51 -5.35 17.43 -4.41
C TYR A 51 -5.82 17.79 -3.00
N LEU A 52 -4.98 18.40 -2.17
CA LEU A 52 -5.39 18.90 -0.86
C LEU A 52 -6.36 20.08 -0.98
N ALA A 53 -6.22 20.94 -2.00
CA ALA A 53 -7.17 22.01 -2.27
C ALA A 53 -8.53 21.47 -2.73
N GLU A 54 -8.56 20.43 -3.58
CA GLU A 54 -9.81 19.72 -3.91
C GLU A 54 -10.43 19.11 -2.66
N LEU A 55 -9.64 18.46 -1.81
CA LEU A 55 -10.09 17.88 -0.55
C LEU A 55 -10.67 18.93 0.39
N ARG A 56 -10.06 20.13 0.46
CA ARG A 56 -10.60 21.28 1.19
C ARG A 56 -11.95 21.71 0.61
N GLY A 57 -12.10 21.70 -0.72
CA GLY A 57 -13.38 21.90 -1.39
C GLY A 57 -14.45 20.93 -0.89
N LEU A 58 -14.12 19.64 -0.77
CA LEU A 58 -15.02 18.62 -0.24
C LEU A 58 -15.41 18.89 1.22
N THR A 59 -14.51 19.39 2.07
CA THR A 59 -14.84 19.72 3.47
C THR A 59 -15.91 20.80 3.63
N ARG A 60 -16.13 21.63 2.61
CA ARG A 60 -17.15 22.68 2.60
C ARG A 60 -18.56 22.15 2.31
N ILE A 61 -18.69 20.85 2.07
CA ILE A 61 -19.97 20.13 1.91
C ILE A 61 -20.17 19.26 3.18
N PRO A 62 -20.57 19.86 4.31
CA PRO A 62 -20.54 19.20 5.61
C PRO A 62 -21.53 18.05 5.72
N ASP A 63 -22.64 18.08 4.99
CA ASP A 63 -23.66 17.04 4.92
C ASP A 63 -23.10 15.69 4.44
N ARG A 64 -22.07 15.69 3.58
CA ARG A 64 -21.46 14.46 3.04
C ARG A 64 -20.17 14.09 3.73
N TYR A 65 -19.27 15.04 3.94
CA TYR A 65 -17.88 14.73 4.31
C TYR A 65 -17.57 14.91 5.80
N LYS A 66 -18.37 15.70 6.53
CA LYS A 66 -18.19 15.84 7.99
C LYS A 66 -18.50 14.54 8.72
N VAL A 67 -19.47 13.77 8.22
CA VAL A 67 -19.83 12.42 8.72
C VAL A 67 -18.66 11.45 8.61
N LEU A 68 -17.76 11.64 7.64
CA LEU A 68 -16.54 10.85 7.49
C LEU A 68 -15.39 11.31 8.40
N GLY A 69 -15.62 12.31 9.25
CA GLY A 69 -14.60 12.89 10.14
C GLY A 69 -13.57 13.75 9.40
N LEU A 70 -13.92 14.30 8.24
CA LEU A 70 -13.04 15.21 7.49
C LEU A 70 -13.33 16.67 7.88
N GLU A 71 -12.37 17.34 8.51
CA GLU A 71 -12.50 18.73 8.96
C GLU A 71 -11.66 19.69 8.09
N GLU A 72 -12.22 20.87 7.77
CA GLU A 72 -11.54 21.89 6.95
C GLU A 72 -10.22 22.36 7.58
N LYS A 73 -10.17 22.47 8.91
CA LYS A 73 -8.98 22.92 9.65
C LYS A 73 -7.80 21.97 9.43
N MET A 74 -8.02 20.65 9.55
CA MET A 74 -6.98 19.65 9.35
C MET A 74 -6.44 19.67 7.91
N VAL A 75 -7.32 19.83 6.93
CA VAL A 75 -6.90 19.93 5.51
C VAL A 75 -6.13 21.22 5.26
N THR A 76 -6.57 22.33 5.85
CA THR A 76 -5.88 23.62 5.75
C THR A 76 -4.48 23.58 6.36
N GLU A 77 -4.29 22.90 7.49
CA GLU A 77 -2.96 22.68 8.08
C GLU A 77 -2.04 21.85 7.17
N ALA A 78 -2.56 20.84 6.46
CA ALA A 78 -1.77 20.08 5.50
C ALA A 78 -1.43 20.89 4.23
N ILE A 79 -2.35 21.75 3.75
CA ILE A 79 -2.05 22.70 2.66
C ILE A 79 -0.92 23.65 3.10
N LYS A 80 -1.02 24.22 4.31
CA LYS A 80 0.03 25.06 4.93
C LYS A 80 1.38 24.35 4.93
N ALA A 81 1.41 23.09 5.38
CA ALA A 81 2.63 22.27 5.39
C ALA A 81 3.18 22.02 3.98
N SER A 82 2.31 21.81 2.98
CA SER A 82 2.70 21.55 1.59
C SER A 82 3.26 22.79 0.91
N CYS A 83 2.67 23.97 1.14
CA CYS A 83 3.20 25.24 0.66
C CYS A 83 4.55 25.58 1.31
N ALA A 84 4.69 25.34 2.63
CA ALA A 84 5.96 25.53 3.33
C ALA A 84 7.07 24.58 2.78
N PHE A 85 6.72 23.35 2.42
CA PHE A 85 7.63 22.43 1.74
C PHE A 85 8.07 22.95 0.37
N LEU A 86 7.14 23.45 -0.45
CA LEU A 86 7.45 24.05 -1.75
C LEU A 86 8.38 25.27 -1.62
N ASN A 87 8.13 26.14 -0.64
CA ASN A 87 9.01 27.29 -0.38
C ASN A 87 10.42 26.83 0.03
N LYS A 88 10.53 25.80 0.86
CA LYS A 88 11.84 25.23 1.25
C LYS A 88 12.57 24.60 0.05
N CYS A 89 11.85 24.02 -0.91
CA CYS A 89 12.43 23.57 -2.19
C CYS A 89 12.97 24.75 -3.04
N LEU A 90 12.26 25.89 -3.07
CA LEU A 90 12.71 27.09 -3.78
C LEU A 90 13.95 27.72 -3.12
N GLU A 91 13.95 27.79 -1.79
CA GLU A 91 15.11 28.24 -1.00
C GLU A 91 16.35 27.37 -1.28
N LEU A 92 16.17 26.04 -1.29
CA LEU A 92 17.22 25.10 -1.65
C LEU A 92 17.74 25.32 -3.09
N GLN A 93 16.86 25.64 -4.04
CA GLN A 93 17.26 25.95 -5.41
C GLN A 93 18.12 27.22 -5.48
N GLN A 94 17.74 28.28 -4.76
CA GLN A 94 18.53 29.50 -4.68
C GLN A 94 19.92 29.25 -4.07
N VAL A 95 19.99 28.44 -3.01
CA VAL A 95 21.26 28.04 -2.38
C VAL A 95 22.13 27.25 -3.35
N ILE A 96 21.54 26.34 -4.14
CA ILE A 96 22.23 25.59 -5.19
C ILE A 96 22.79 26.55 -6.25
N ASP A 97 22.00 27.49 -6.74
CA ASP A 97 22.40 28.44 -7.80
C ASP A 97 23.51 29.40 -7.35
N VAL A 98 23.44 29.89 -6.12
CA VAL A 98 24.51 30.72 -5.53
C VAL A 98 25.78 29.88 -5.35
N SER A 99 25.66 28.67 -4.81
CA SER A 99 26.80 27.78 -4.60
C SER A 99 27.48 27.44 -5.92
N MET A 100 26.74 27.05 -6.96
CA MET A 100 27.29 26.73 -8.28
C MET A 100 28.04 27.91 -8.91
N ARG A 101 27.52 29.14 -8.78
CA ARG A 101 28.21 30.36 -9.25
C ARG A 101 29.54 30.57 -8.53
N ASN A 102 29.54 30.44 -7.21
CA ASN A 102 30.73 30.60 -6.38
C ASN A 102 31.79 29.53 -6.70
N TYR A 103 31.39 28.26 -6.82
CA TYR A 103 32.31 27.17 -7.21
C TYR A 103 32.90 27.39 -8.60
N LYS A 104 32.09 27.81 -9.59
CA LYS A 104 32.57 28.04 -10.95
C LYS A 104 33.57 29.18 -11.01
N ALA A 105 33.32 30.28 -10.29
CA ALA A 105 34.26 31.40 -10.18
C ALA A 105 35.58 30.95 -9.50
N PHE A 106 35.48 30.21 -8.39
CA PHE A 106 36.64 29.68 -7.67
C PHE A 106 37.48 28.74 -8.51
N PHE A 107 36.88 27.73 -9.15
CA PHE A 107 37.62 26.77 -9.99
C PHE A 107 38.26 27.43 -11.20
N ARG A 108 37.59 28.41 -11.82
CA ARG A 108 38.16 29.19 -12.92
C ARG A 108 39.39 29.97 -12.47
N TRP A 109 39.29 30.67 -11.33
CA TRP A 109 40.41 31.40 -10.75
C TRP A 109 41.57 30.48 -10.38
N LEU A 110 41.29 29.38 -9.69
CA LEU A 110 42.31 28.41 -9.27
C LEU A 110 43.00 27.78 -10.48
N PHE A 111 42.26 27.48 -11.54
CA PHE A 111 42.82 27.00 -12.79
C PHE A 111 43.80 28.01 -13.43
N VAL A 112 43.44 29.29 -13.46
CA VAL A 112 44.35 30.36 -13.95
C VAL A 112 45.62 30.44 -13.11
N VAL A 113 45.51 30.28 -11.78
CA VAL A 113 46.67 30.29 -10.88
C VAL A 113 47.61 29.11 -11.18
N ILE A 114 47.07 27.89 -11.33
CA ILE A 114 47.89 26.70 -11.66
C ILE A 114 48.61 26.86 -13.01
N VAL A 115 47.91 27.33 -14.05
CA VAL A 115 48.53 27.49 -15.38
C VAL A 115 49.62 28.57 -15.36
N ARG A 116 49.44 29.64 -14.57
CA ARG A 116 50.48 30.66 -14.37
C ARG A 116 51.71 30.11 -13.64
N LEU A 117 51.54 29.21 -12.68
CA LEU A 117 52.66 28.57 -11.97
C LEU A 117 53.43 27.57 -12.85
N LEU A 118 52.78 27.01 -13.88
CA LEU A 118 53.39 26.10 -14.85
C LEU A 118 54.14 26.82 -15.98
N ASP A 119 54.19 28.16 -16.01
CA ASP A 119 54.76 28.98 -17.09
C ASP A 119 54.22 28.64 -18.50
N GLU A 120 53.03 28.04 -18.58
CA GLU A 120 52.35 27.74 -19.84
C GLU A 120 51.64 28.99 -20.40
N GLN A 121 51.68 29.20 -21.73
CA GLN A 121 50.97 30.33 -22.35
C GLN A 121 49.45 30.20 -22.14
N THR A 122 48.89 31.07 -21.30
CA THR A 122 47.44 31.21 -21.12
C THR A 122 46.80 31.94 -22.30
N SER A 123 45.67 31.45 -22.83
CA SER A 123 44.87 32.24 -23.77
C SER A 123 44.32 33.51 -23.08
N SER A 124 44.32 34.64 -23.79
CA SER A 124 44.01 35.97 -23.26
C SER A 124 42.57 36.15 -22.74
N GLU A 125 41.66 35.22 -23.04
CA GLU A 125 40.26 35.22 -22.57
C GLU A 125 40.08 34.57 -21.18
N ILE A 126 40.94 33.62 -20.81
CA ILE A 126 40.85 32.92 -19.52
C ILE A 126 41.37 33.81 -18.37
N VAL A 127 42.25 34.76 -18.71
CA VAL A 127 42.95 35.65 -17.76
C VAL A 127 42.08 36.79 -17.22
N LYS A 128 40.98 37.15 -17.90
CA LYS A 128 40.10 38.26 -17.49
C LYS A 128 39.12 37.79 -16.41
N ILE A 129 39.54 37.88 -15.15
CA ILE A 129 38.65 37.74 -13.99
C ILE A 129 38.04 39.11 -13.71
N THR A 130 36.70 39.16 -13.69
CA THR A 130 35.93 40.38 -13.41
C THR A 130 35.91 40.72 -11.92
N GLN A 131 35.63 41.98 -11.57
CA GLN A 131 35.50 42.39 -10.16
C GLN A 131 34.36 41.64 -9.44
N GLN A 132 33.28 41.30 -10.15
CA GLN A 132 32.18 40.48 -9.61
C GLN A 132 32.64 39.05 -9.30
N GLU A 133 33.43 38.43 -10.17
CA GLU A 133 34.02 37.11 -9.90
C GLU A 133 34.96 37.15 -8.70
N LEU A 134 35.75 38.23 -8.52
CA LEU A 134 36.57 38.42 -7.32
C LEU A 134 35.73 38.51 -6.05
N THR A 135 34.60 39.21 -6.08
CA THR A 135 33.66 39.24 -4.94
C THR A 135 33.11 37.84 -4.64
N HIS A 136 32.70 37.07 -5.65
CA HIS A 136 32.22 35.69 -5.44
C HIS A 136 33.30 34.76 -4.88
N ILE A 137 34.56 34.93 -5.30
CA ILE A 137 35.70 34.18 -4.75
C ILE A 137 35.95 34.57 -3.29
N ALA A 138 35.91 35.87 -2.98
CA ALA A 138 36.06 36.35 -1.61
C ALA A 138 34.93 35.85 -0.71
N GLU A 139 33.68 35.91 -1.15
CA GLU A 139 32.53 35.32 -0.45
C GLU A 139 32.70 33.82 -0.25
N PHE A 140 33.16 33.10 -1.29
CA PHE A 140 33.43 31.66 -1.20
C PHE A 140 34.47 31.35 -0.13
N LEU A 141 35.61 32.05 -0.13
CA LEU A 141 36.69 31.88 0.85
C LEU A 141 36.27 32.31 2.26
N TYR A 142 35.55 33.41 2.41
CA TYR A 142 35.00 33.87 3.69
C TYR A 142 34.02 32.85 4.29
N ASN A 143 33.30 32.12 3.44
CA ASN A 143 32.46 31.00 3.87
C ASN A 143 33.26 29.78 4.35
N PHE A 144 34.56 29.64 4.06
CA PHE A 144 35.41 28.65 4.71
C PHE A 144 35.85 29.11 6.11
N ASP A 145 36.13 30.41 6.29
CA ASP A 145 36.65 30.95 7.55
C ASP A 145 35.60 31.05 8.66
N ASN A 146 34.35 31.43 8.34
CA ASN A 146 33.30 31.55 9.37
C ASN A 146 32.90 30.22 10.04
N VAL A 147 33.26 29.08 9.43
CA VAL A 147 33.03 27.74 10.02
C VAL A 147 34.01 27.45 11.15
N GLN A 148 35.15 28.15 11.21
CA GLN A 148 36.16 27.95 12.27
C GLN A 148 35.81 28.67 13.58
N VAL A 149 34.99 29.72 13.53
CA VAL A 149 34.84 30.65 14.67
C VAL A 149 33.83 30.16 15.72
N GLU A 150 32.94 29.21 15.40
CA GLU A 150 31.97 28.69 16.38
C GLU A 150 32.44 27.43 17.15
N ASN A 151 33.51 26.77 16.71
CA ASN A 151 34.05 25.58 17.39
C ASN A 151 35.45 25.86 17.95
N ASN A 152 35.52 26.71 18.98
CA ASN A 152 36.76 26.85 19.73
C ASN A 152 36.93 25.70 20.74
N GLU A 153 38.18 25.21 20.77
CA GLU A 153 38.81 24.44 21.84
C GLU A 153 38.49 22.94 21.91
N THR A 154 38.96 22.16 20.92
CA THR A 154 39.78 20.96 21.19
C THR A 154 40.19 20.25 19.90
N ALA A 155 41.51 20.04 19.79
CA ALA A 155 42.20 19.06 18.95
C ALA A 155 42.03 19.17 17.43
N GLU A 156 43.17 19.42 16.77
CA GLU A 156 43.58 18.95 15.45
C GLU A 156 42.60 17.94 14.81
N LYS A 157 41.54 18.46 14.18
CA LYS A 157 40.75 17.70 13.22
C LYS A 157 40.98 18.31 11.86
N PRO A 158 41.32 17.48 10.85
CA PRO A 158 41.56 17.97 9.51
C PRO A 158 40.31 18.71 9.03
N VAL A 159 40.53 19.88 8.43
CA VAL A 159 39.51 20.75 7.83
C VAL A 159 38.62 19.89 6.93
N LYS A 160 37.45 19.49 7.44
CA LYS A 160 36.47 18.75 6.65
C LYS A 160 35.88 19.73 5.65
N PHE A 161 36.16 19.50 4.38
CA PHE A 161 35.55 20.17 3.24
C PHE A 161 34.02 20.05 3.34
N ASN A 162 33.34 21.07 3.86
CA ASN A 162 31.93 20.95 4.19
C ASN A 162 31.10 21.77 3.20
N LEU A 163 30.31 21.08 2.39
CA LEU A 163 29.21 21.61 1.57
C LEU A 163 28.08 22.20 2.46
N GLU A 164 28.41 22.81 3.60
CA GLU A 164 27.51 23.06 4.74
C GLU A 164 26.22 23.78 4.36
N ARG A 165 26.28 24.79 3.48
CA ARG A 165 25.10 25.53 3.05
C ARG A 165 24.06 24.68 2.31
N LEU A 166 24.50 23.72 1.50
CA LEU A 166 23.59 22.77 0.82
C LEU A 166 23.28 21.57 1.72
N GLY A 167 24.31 21.06 2.39
CA GLY A 167 24.24 19.87 3.24
C GLY A 167 23.24 20.00 4.38
N GLN A 168 23.15 21.18 5.01
CA GLN A 168 22.21 21.44 6.11
C GLN A 168 20.73 21.22 5.72
N TYR A 169 20.36 21.45 4.46
CA TYR A 169 18.98 21.20 4.00
C TYR A 169 18.69 19.71 3.83
N LEU A 170 19.71 18.91 3.56
CA LEU A 170 19.61 17.48 3.27
C LEU A 170 19.80 16.61 4.51
N GLN A 171 20.13 17.22 5.66
CA GLN A 171 20.27 16.54 6.94
C GLN A 171 19.01 16.76 7.79
N ASP A 172 18.67 15.76 8.61
CA ASP A 172 17.55 15.86 9.55
C ASP A 172 17.97 16.62 10.82
N GLN A 173 18.39 17.88 10.64
CA GLN A 173 18.87 18.78 11.69
C GLN A 173 18.42 20.21 11.37
N GLU A 174 18.33 21.08 12.38
CA GLU A 174 18.01 22.48 12.15
C GLU A 174 19.12 23.18 11.33
N LEU A 175 18.72 24.15 10.51
CA LEU A 175 19.64 24.96 9.72
C LEU A 175 20.52 25.81 10.64
N SER A 176 21.84 25.66 10.51
CA SER A 176 22.82 26.51 11.21
C SER A 176 22.98 27.86 10.50
N ILE A 177 23.02 27.85 9.16
CA ILE A 177 23.17 29.05 8.32
C ILE A 177 21.81 29.37 7.72
N LEU A 178 21.12 30.34 8.31
CA LEU A 178 19.83 30.82 7.83
C LEU A 178 20.01 31.70 6.58
N PRO A 179 19.06 31.66 5.63
CA PRO A 179 18.99 32.67 4.58
C PRO A 179 18.84 34.07 5.18
N ASP A 180 19.50 35.04 4.55
CA ASP A 180 19.35 36.45 4.89
C ASP A 180 18.03 36.99 4.34
N ASP A 181 16.98 36.86 5.14
CA ASP A 181 15.61 37.24 4.82
C ASP A 181 15.14 38.48 5.60
N GLU A 182 16.00 39.07 6.44
CA GLU A 182 15.63 40.16 7.35
C GLU A 182 15.28 41.44 6.59
N ASP A 183 15.94 41.68 5.46
CA ASP A 183 15.73 42.84 4.57
C ASP A 183 14.60 42.62 3.55
N ASN A 184 13.93 41.47 3.56
CA ASN A 184 12.85 41.21 2.61
C ASN A 184 11.63 42.11 2.91
N PRO A 185 11.21 42.98 1.98
CA PRO A 185 10.13 43.93 2.21
C PRO A 185 8.79 43.24 2.51
N TRP A 186 8.56 42.03 1.98
CA TRP A 186 7.36 41.25 2.27
C TRP A 186 7.34 40.76 3.72
N HIS A 187 8.45 40.27 4.25
CA HIS A 187 8.55 39.83 5.64
C HIS A 187 8.42 41.01 6.61
N LYS A 188 8.99 42.17 6.26
CA LYS A 188 8.81 43.41 7.04
C LYS A 188 7.32 43.84 7.07
N TYR A 189 6.67 43.83 5.92
CA TYR A 189 5.24 44.17 5.81
C TYR A 189 4.34 43.21 6.60
N LEU A 190 4.61 41.90 6.56
CA LEU A 190 3.86 40.91 7.34
C LEU A 190 4.09 41.06 8.85
N ARG A 191 5.32 41.39 9.29
CA ARG A 191 5.62 41.69 10.70
C ARG A 191 4.85 42.90 11.21
N GLU A 192 4.75 43.95 10.39
CA GLU A 192 4.00 45.17 10.73
C GLU A 192 2.48 44.95 10.74
N ASN A 193 1.97 43.98 9.95
CA ASN A 193 0.53 43.72 9.79
C ASN A 193 0.12 42.31 10.27
N SER A 194 0.25 42.06 11.58
CA SER A 194 -0.01 40.73 12.17
C SER A 194 -1.45 40.19 12.01
N CYS A 195 -2.44 41.05 11.72
CA CYS A 195 -3.81 40.64 11.41
C CYS A 195 -3.89 39.78 10.13
N LEU A 196 -3.03 40.04 9.14
CA LEU A 196 -3.00 39.28 7.88
C LEU A 196 -2.59 37.82 8.09
N LEU A 197 -1.87 37.50 9.17
CA LEU A 197 -1.47 36.13 9.51
C LEU A 197 -2.46 35.43 10.44
N LYS A 198 -3.16 36.18 11.30
CA LYS A 198 -4.10 35.62 12.28
C LYS A 198 -5.49 35.36 11.68
N ASP A 199 -5.94 36.25 10.80
CA ASP A 199 -7.32 36.25 10.33
C ASP A 199 -7.48 35.60 8.94
N ASN A 200 -6.37 35.28 8.26
CA ASN A 200 -6.39 34.78 6.89
C ASN A 200 -5.71 33.41 6.75
N ASP A 201 -6.49 32.41 6.31
CA ASP A 201 -6.00 31.05 6.03
C ASP A 201 -5.29 30.90 4.68
N THR A 202 -5.14 31.98 3.91
CA THR A 202 -4.50 31.97 2.58
C THR A 202 -3.10 32.53 2.56
N ILE A 203 -2.71 33.32 3.57
CA ILE A 203 -1.36 33.88 3.69
C ILE A 203 -0.57 33.00 4.66
N PHE A 204 0.55 32.46 4.18
CA PHE A 204 1.37 31.51 4.92
C PHE A 204 2.65 32.20 5.40
N SER A 205 2.91 32.14 6.71
CA SER A 205 4.18 32.59 7.26
C SER A 205 5.24 31.51 7.06
N VAL A 206 6.30 31.85 6.34
CA VAL A 206 7.50 31.00 6.22
C VAL A 206 8.34 31.04 7.50
N MET A 207 8.10 32.04 8.37
CA MET A 207 8.90 32.26 9.58
C MET A 207 8.85 31.08 10.56
N ASP A 208 7.71 30.39 10.63
CA ASP A 208 7.51 29.26 11.55
C ASP A 208 8.40 28.05 11.19
N PHE A 209 8.84 27.97 9.94
CA PHE A 209 9.66 26.89 9.40
C PHE A 209 11.05 27.37 8.95
N ARG A 210 11.48 28.57 9.38
CA ARG A 210 12.76 29.16 8.93
C ARG A 210 13.96 28.26 9.26
N LYS A 211 13.97 27.66 10.45
CA LYS A 211 15.06 26.79 10.92
C LYS A 211 14.98 25.36 10.40
N PHE A 212 13.88 24.98 9.74
CA PHE A 212 13.66 23.59 9.35
C PHE A 212 14.50 23.25 8.12
N SER A 213 15.15 22.09 8.15
CA SER A 213 15.72 21.51 6.93
C SER A 213 14.63 21.00 6.00
N LEU A 214 15.00 20.66 4.76
CA LEU A 214 14.06 20.08 3.80
C LEU A 214 13.51 18.75 4.31
N VAL A 215 14.34 17.95 5.00
CA VAL A 215 13.95 16.65 5.56
C VAL A 215 12.94 16.82 6.68
N GLN A 216 13.20 17.76 7.61
CA GLN A 216 12.26 18.09 8.68
C GLN A 216 10.92 18.59 8.12
N GLN A 217 10.97 19.45 7.10
CA GLN A 217 9.76 19.95 6.44
C GLN A 217 8.98 18.83 5.73
N GLN A 218 9.68 17.89 5.08
CA GLN A 218 9.06 16.71 4.48
C GLN A 218 8.40 15.82 5.55
N ASN A 219 9.06 15.60 6.68
CA ASN A 219 8.52 14.81 7.79
C ASN A 219 7.28 15.47 8.39
N TYR A 220 7.32 16.79 8.60
CA TYR A 220 6.17 17.56 9.05
C TYR A 220 4.98 17.44 8.07
N LEU A 221 5.24 17.58 6.77
CA LEU A 221 4.25 17.39 5.71
C LEU A 221 3.62 15.99 5.75
N LYS A 222 4.43 14.93 5.86
CA LYS A 222 3.94 13.55 5.96
C LYS A 222 3.05 13.35 7.18
N VAL A 223 3.42 13.92 8.32
CA VAL A 223 2.60 13.85 9.55
C VAL A 223 1.29 14.61 9.37
N ALA A 224 1.33 15.82 8.82
CA ALA A 224 0.13 16.64 8.58
C ALA A 224 -0.85 15.94 7.63
N VAL A 225 -0.37 15.39 6.51
CA VAL A 225 -1.19 14.61 5.57
C VAL A 225 -1.66 13.30 6.21
N GLY A 226 -0.81 12.62 6.96
CA GLY A 226 -1.16 11.38 7.67
C GLY A 226 -2.31 11.57 8.65
N LYS A 227 -2.37 12.69 9.37
CA LYS A 227 -3.48 13.03 10.28
C LYS A 227 -4.83 13.10 9.57
N ILE A 228 -4.86 13.56 8.31
CA ILE A 228 -6.11 13.61 7.51
C ILE A 228 -6.64 12.21 7.25
N PHE A 229 -5.76 11.22 7.04
CA PHE A 229 -6.14 9.86 6.70
C PHE A 229 -6.18 8.90 7.89
N ASP A 230 -5.83 9.37 9.09
CA ASP A 230 -5.91 8.54 10.30
C ASP A 230 -7.38 8.25 10.63
N VAL A 231 -7.78 6.98 10.47
CA VAL A 231 -9.15 6.53 10.75
C VAL A 231 -9.39 6.40 12.26
N ARG A 232 -8.33 6.30 13.08
CA ARG A 232 -8.47 6.13 14.54
C ARG A 232 -9.05 7.37 15.22
N THR A 233 -8.79 8.54 14.66
CA THR A 233 -9.36 9.81 15.14
C THR A 233 -10.77 10.04 14.60
N LYS A 234 -11.18 9.28 13.57
CA LYS A 234 -12.46 9.43 12.88
C LYS A 234 -13.46 8.42 13.41
N ASP A 235 -14.50 8.91 14.03
CA ASP A 235 -15.52 8.05 14.62
C ASP A 235 -16.58 7.61 13.59
N VAL A 236 -16.12 7.03 12.48
CA VAL A 236 -17.03 6.50 11.44
C VAL A 236 -17.82 5.31 12.01
N GLY A 237 -17.24 4.59 12.99
CA GLY A 237 -17.86 3.49 13.70
C GLY A 237 -19.18 3.86 14.39
N LYS A 238 -19.33 5.08 14.92
CA LYS A 238 -20.58 5.57 15.51
C LYS A 238 -21.78 5.53 14.55
N TYR A 239 -21.54 5.61 13.23
CA TYR A 239 -22.61 5.57 12.23
C TYR A 239 -23.04 4.14 11.88
N PHE A 240 -22.25 3.13 12.25
CA PHE A 240 -22.62 1.74 12.09
C PHE A 240 -23.41 1.28 13.31
N THR A 241 -24.61 0.75 13.07
CA THR A 241 -25.42 0.08 14.09
C THR A 241 -25.60 -1.37 13.70
N VAL A 242 -25.36 -2.27 14.66
CA VAL A 242 -25.64 -3.70 14.46
C VAL A 242 -27.15 -3.88 14.41
N LEU A 243 -27.67 -4.22 13.23
CA LEU A 243 -29.10 -4.45 13.05
C LEU A 243 -29.53 -5.81 13.64
N TYR A 244 -28.76 -6.86 13.34
CA TYR A 244 -29.09 -8.23 13.72
C TYR A 244 -27.83 -8.98 14.18
N ASN A 245 -27.99 -9.82 15.19
CA ASN A 245 -26.97 -10.75 15.66
C ASN A 245 -27.57 -12.16 15.61
N LEU A 246 -27.07 -12.98 14.68
CA LEU A 246 -27.58 -14.33 14.44
C LEU A 246 -26.63 -15.37 15.03
N LYS A 247 -27.17 -16.25 15.87
CA LYS A 247 -26.41 -17.41 16.38
C LYS A 247 -26.68 -18.61 15.47
N CYS A 248 -25.67 -19.01 14.70
CA CYS A 248 -25.80 -20.12 13.74
C CYS A 248 -25.36 -21.47 14.31
N HIS A 249 -24.51 -21.49 15.33
CA HIS A 249 -24.03 -22.73 15.93
C HIS A 249 -23.87 -22.57 17.45
N HIS A 250 -24.18 -23.64 18.20
CA HIS A 250 -24.01 -23.69 19.64
C HIS A 250 -23.37 -25.03 20.00
N ASN A 251 -22.08 -25.00 20.33
CA ASN A 251 -21.39 -26.15 20.88
C ASN A 251 -20.82 -25.81 22.25
N GLN A 252 -20.85 -26.79 23.16
CA GLN A 252 -20.22 -26.68 24.47
C GLN A 252 -18.73 -27.02 24.42
N ASN A 253 -18.28 -27.72 23.37
CA ASN A 253 -16.88 -28.09 23.18
C ASN A 253 -16.07 -26.93 22.57
N LYS A 254 -14.77 -26.85 22.92
CA LYS A 254 -13.86 -25.84 22.39
C LYS A 254 -13.81 -25.95 20.86
N ILE A 255 -14.29 -24.92 20.17
CA ILE A 255 -14.19 -24.80 18.71
C ILE A 255 -12.70 -24.68 18.35
N THR A 256 -12.14 -25.70 17.73
CA THR A 256 -10.83 -25.59 17.05
C THR A 256 -11.02 -24.99 15.65
N ARG A 257 -10.04 -24.22 15.17
CA ARG A 257 -10.10 -23.49 13.87
C ARG A 257 -10.42 -24.38 12.67
N ASN A 258 -10.20 -25.70 12.77
CA ASN A 258 -10.37 -26.65 11.68
C ASN A 258 -11.74 -27.32 11.64
N ASN A 259 -12.61 -27.09 12.63
CA ASN A 259 -13.86 -27.84 12.76
C ASN A 259 -14.90 -27.41 11.74
N PHE A 260 -14.84 -26.15 11.31
CA PHE A 260 -15.81 -25.59 10.38
C PHE A 260 -15.20 -25.33 9.00
N ARG A 261 -15.92 -25.75 7.96
CA ARG A 261 -15.74 -25.21 6.61
C ARG A 261 -16.83 -24.18 6.38
N ILE A 262 -16.43 -22.97 6.01
CA ILE A 262 -17.33 -21.83 5.82
C ILE A 262 -17.00 -21.20 4.49
N SER A 263 -18.03 -20.93 3.70
CA SER A 263 -17.96 -20.18 2.46
C SER A 263 -19.06 -19.13 2.45
N GLN A 264 -18.76 -17.96 1.89
CA GLN A 264 -19.68 -16.83 1.79
C GLN A 264 -19.55 -16.16 0.42
N ILE A 265 -20.67 -15.64 -0.08
CA ILE A 265 -20.72 -14.90 -1.33
C ILE A 265 -21.80 -13.82 -1.26
N PHE A 266 -21.59 -12.71 -1.95
CA PHE A 266 -22.59 -11.67 -2.15
C PHE A 266 -22.96 -11.61 -3.63
N ASP A 267 -24.24 -11.80 -3.93
CA ASP A 267 -24.79 -11.61 -5.26
C ASP A 267 -25.26 -10.16 -5.42
N ALA A 268 -24.52 -9.41 -6.24
CA ALA A 268 -24.81 -8.01 -6.52
C ALA A 268 -26.06 -7.79 -7.39
N ASN A 269 -26.51 -8.80 -8.14
CA ASN A 269 -27.70 -8.65 -8.99
C ASN A 269 -28.99 -8.73 -8.17
N GLU A 270 -29.00 -9.57 -7.13
CA GLU A 270 -30.17 -9.79 -6.27
C GLU A 270 -30.06 -9.11 -4.89
N ASP A 271 -28.95 -8.41 -4.61
CA ASP A 271 -28.58 -7.85 -3.29
C ASP A 271 -28.65 -8.91 -2.17
N ARG A 272 -28.14 -10.10 -2.44
CA ARG A 272 -28.29 -11.26 -1.55
C ARG A 272 -26.94 -11.73 -1.03
N PHE A 273 -26.82 -11.77 0.29
CA PHE A 273 -25.70 -12.41 0.96
C PHE A 273 -26.03 -13.88 1.26
N MET A 274 -25.16 -14.79 0.85
CA MET A 274 -25.30 -16.23 1.07
C MET A 274 -24.10 -16.78 1.83
N MET A 275 -24.38 -17.67 2.78
CA MET A 275 -23.37 -18.34 3.59
C MET A 275 -23.72 -19.81 3.71
N ALA A 276 -22.72 -20.67 3.48
CA ALA A 276 -22.82 -22.10 3.69
C ALA A 276 -21.70 -22.54 4.64
N PHE A 277 -22.00 -23.44 5.57
CA PHE A 277 -20.98 -24.03 6.43
C PHE A 277 -21.32 -25.46 6.85
N THR A 278 -20.32 -26.21 7.29
CA THR A 278 -20.46 -27.57 7.84
C THR A 278 -19.50 -27.78 9.02
N ASP A 279 -19.89 -28.64 9.96
CA ASP A 279 -19.08 -29.05 11.11
C ASP A 279 -18.48 -30.43 10.84
N ILE A 280 -17.19 -30.47 10.50
CA ILE A 280 -16.49 -31.70 10.11
C ILE A 280 -16.29 -32.64 11.31
N GLU A 281 -16.30 -32.15 12.55
CA GLU A 281 -16.00 -33.02 13.70
C GLU A 281 -17.26 -33.68 14.27
N ASN A 282 -18.36 -32.93 14.38
CA ASN A 282 -19.56 -33.42 15.05
C ASN A 282 -20.64 -33.93 14.09
N ILE A 283 -20.89 -33.21 12.99
CA ILE A 283 -22.02 -33.48 12.08
C ILE A 283 -21.55 -33.38 10.63
N LYS A 284 -20.88 -34.45 10.18
CA LYS A 284 -20.24 -34.54 8.86
C LYS A 284 -21.23 -34.58 7.69
N GLU A 285 -22.50 -34.85 7.94
CA GLU A 285 -23.51 -35.14 6.92
C GLU A 285 -24.41 -33.93 6.59
N GLU A 286 -24.20 -32.79 7.26
CA GLU A 286 -25.07 -31.62 7.14
C GLU A 286 -24.32 -30.38 6.61
N ILE A 287 -24.94 -29.70 5.65
CA ILE A 287 -24.61 -28.34 5.23
C ILE A 287 -25.66 -27.40 5.82
N TYR A 288 -25.19 -26.41 6.55
CA TYR A 288 -25.98 -25.29 7.06
C TYR A 288 -25.93 -24.15 6.05
N PHE A 289 -27.07 -23.80 5.46
CA PHE A 289 -27.18 -22.72 4.48
C PHE A 289 -28.04 -21.58 5.00
N ILE A 290 -27.56 -20.35 4.82
CA ILE A 290 -28.28 -19.11 5.12
C ILE A 290 -28.20 -18.18 3.91
N SER A 291 -29.32 -17.59 3.56
CA SER A 291 -29.43 -16.51 2.59
C SER A 291 -30.12 -15.31 3.22
N VAL A 292 -29.58 -14.11 3.03
CA VAL A 292 -30.14 -12.86 3.53
C VAL A 292 -30.23 -11.88 2.38
N ASN A 293 -31.44 -11.40 2.11
CA ASN A 293 -31.65 -10.30 1.18
C ASN A 293 -31.38 -8.98 1.92
N VAL A 294 -30.48 -8.16 1.37
CA VAL A 294 -29.98 -6.92 1.97
C VAL A 294 -30.74 -5.69 1.47
N LYS A 295 -31.92 -5.88 0.85
CA LYS A 295 -32.78 -4.77 0.40
C LYS A 295 -33.45 -4.05 1.57
N GLU A 296 -32.98 -2.82 1.81
CA GLU A 296 -33.55 -1.86 2.77
C GLU A 296 -33.67 -2.38 4.22
N ARG A 297 -34.44 -1.68 5.08
CA ARG A 297 -34.61 -1.99 6.51
C ARG A 297 -35.36 -3.32 6.78
N MET A 298 -35.66 -4.09 5.74
CA MET A 298 -36.37 -5.36 5.79
C MET A 298 -35.46 -6.48 5.28
N CYS A 299 -34.68 -7.08 6.17
CA CYS A 299 -33.90 -8.26 5.83
C CYS A 299 -34.81 -9.50 5.87
N ASN A 300 -35.22 -9.97 4.68
CA ASN A 300 -35.80 -11.30 4.53
C ASN A 300 -34.64 -12.31 4.51
N ALA A 301 -34.73 -13.33 5.36
CA ALA A 301 -33.71 -14.36 5.43
C ALA A 301 -34.34 -15.74 5.28
N THR A 302 -33.60 -16.63 4.61
CA THR A 302 -33.95 -18.04 4.51
C THR A 302 -32.82 -18.91 5.05
N CYS A 303 -33.18 -20.06 5.61
CA CYS A 303 -32.21 -21.04 6.07
C CYS A 303 -32.72 -22.46 5.84
N CYS A 304 -31.80 -23.42 5.73
CA CYS A 304 -32.11 -24.85 5.72
C CYS A 304 -30.86 -25.67 6.03
N LYS A 305 -31.07 -26.93 6.44
CA LYS A 305 -30.01 -27.94 6.57
C LYS A 305 -30.13 -28.89 5.37
N TYR A 306 -29.05 -29.07 4.63
CA TYR A 306 -29.00 -29.96 3.48
C TYR A 306 -28.10 -31.17 3.73
N SER A 307 -28.48 -32.32 3.20
CA SER A 307 -27.65 -33.53 3.16
C SER A 307 -27.66 -34.14 1.77
N PHE A 308 -26.68 -35.01 1.52
CA PHE A 308 -26.61 -35.84 0.34
C PHE A 308 -26.70 -37.30 0.74
N SER A 309 -27.30 -38.13 -0.10
CA SER A 309 -27.38 -39.57 0.09
C SER A 309 -26.76 -40.32 -1.08
N SER A 310 -26.47 -41.60 -0.85
CA SER A 310 -25.94 -42.52 -1.85
C SER A 310 -26.86 -42.74 -3.05
N CYS A 311 -28.09 -42.21 -3.07
CA CYS A 311 -28.96 -42.27 -4.24
C CYS A 311 -28.38 -41.54 -5.45
N LEU A 312 -27.44 -40.60 -5.26
CA LEU A 312 -26.72 -39.94 -6.36
C LEU A 312 -25.92 -40.91 -7.24
N LEU A 313 -25.54 -42.08 -6.74
CA LEU A 313 -24.63 -43.00 -7.43
C LEU A 313 -25.33 -44.25 -7.96
N ARG A 314 -26.66 -44.33 -7.85
CA ARG A 314 -27.40 -45.52 -8.27
C ARG A 314 -27.55 -45.55 -9.79
N ASP A 315 -26.86 -46.49 -10.41
CA ASP A 315 -27.38 -47.15 -11.62
C ASP A 315 -28.43 -48.18 -11.14
N ASP A 316 -29.56 -48.29 -11.83
CA ASP A 316 -30.82 -48.91 -11.41
C ASP A 316 -30.81 -50.40 -10.94
N GLU A 317 -29.66 -51.03 -10.66
CA GLU A 317 -29.55 -52.49 -10.55
C GLU A 317 -29.25 -53.08 -9.15
N HIS A 318 -29.01 -52.30 -8.08
CA HIS A 318 -28.70 -52.89 -6.75
C HIS A 318 -29.39 -52.24 -5.52
N ASP A 319 -30.12 -53.07 -4.76
CA ASP A 319 -30.75 -52.83 -3.45
C ASP A 319 -29.72 -52.58 -2.32
N THR A 320 -28.91 -51.53 -2.44
CA THR A 320 -28.05 -51.08 -1.34
C THR A 320 -28.78 -50.08 -0.43
N PRO A 321 -28.68 -50.19 0.90
CA PRO A 321 -29.34 -49.27 1.82
C PRO A 321 -28.86 -47.84 1.58
N GLU A 322 -29.80 -46.89 1.56
CA GLU A 322 -29.49 -45.47 1.40
C GLU A 322 -28.67 -44.99 2.61
N ARG A 323 -27.52 -44.36 2.33
CA ARG A 323 -26.62 -43.80 3.35
C ARG A 323 -26.40 -42.33 3.10
N ASP A 324 -26.40 -41.53 4.16
CA ASP A 324 -25.97 -40.14 4.09
C ASP A 324 -24.47 -40.07 3.81
N LEU A 325 -24.07 -39.11 2.98
CA LEU A 325 -22.70 -38.93 2.57
C LEU A 325 -22.00 -37.90 3.46
N SER A 326 -20.74 -38.20 3.84
CA SER A 326 -19.91 -37.31 4.64
C SER A 326 -19.34 -36.18 3.78
N ILE A 327 -19.68 -34.94 4.11
CA ILE A 327 -19.11 -33.73 3.52
C ILE A 327 -17.70 -33.50 4.06
N LEU A 328 -16.79 -33.13 3.18
CA LEU A 328 -15.37 -32.90 3.46
C LEU A 328 -15.03 -31.42 3.37
N ASP A 329 -15.53 -30.75 2.32
CA ASP A 329 -15.33 -29.32 2.10
C ASP A 329 -16.43 -28.70 1.24
N LEU A 330 -16.57 -27.38 1.31
CA LEU A 330 -17.52 -26.62 0.51
C LEU A 330 -16.99 -25.23 0.17
N GLN A 331 -17.31 -24.73 -1.03
CA GLN A 331 -16.99 -23.38 -1.46
C GLN A 331 -17.91 -22.91 -2.59
N PHE A 332 -18.32 -21.64 -2.57
CA PHE A 332 -19.11 -21.05 -3.65
C PHE A 332 -18.24 -20.90 -4.92
N TYR A 333 -18.71 -21.49 -6.03
CA TYR A 333 -18.10 -21.30 -7.35
C TYR A 333 -18.54 -19.99 -7.98
N SER A 334 -19.84 -19.69 -7.88
CA SER A 334 -20.47 -18.46 -8.35
C SER A 334 -21.71 -18.13 -7.50
N SER A 335 -22.43 -17.06 -7.83
CA SER A 335 -23.75 -16.77 -7.25
C SER A 335 -24.82 -17.80 -7.64
N GLU A 336 -24.53 -18.70 -8.57
CA GLU A 336 -25.44 -19.73 -9.05
C GLU A 336 -25.11 -21.14 -8.56
N TYR A 337 -23.85 -21.42 -8.19
CA TYR A 337 -23.39 -22.77 -7.82
C TYR A 337 -22.55 -22.80 -6.55
N LEU A 338 -22.82 -23.78 -5.69
CA LEU A 338 -22.02 -24.16 -4.53
C LEU A 338 -21.30 -25.49 -4.82
N SER A 339 -19.97 -25.47 -4.85
CA SER A 339 -19.17 -26.67 -4.97
C SER A 339 -19.04 -27.36 -3.61
N VAL A 340 -19.28 -28.66 -3.57
CA VAL A 340 -19.21 -29.50 -2.38
C VAL A 340 -18.37 -30.73 -2.68
N LEU A 341 -17.46 -31.05 -1.77
CA LEU A 341 -16.66 -32.27 -1.81
C LEU A 341 -17.18 -33.24 -0.75
N VAL A 342 -17.43 -34.47 -1.17
CA VAL A 342 -18.07 -35.50 -0.37
C VAL A 342 -17.28 -36.81 -0.45
N LYS A 343 -17.24 -37.58 0.64
CA LYS A 343 -16.58 -38.88 0.65
C LYS A 343 -17.42 -39.94 -0.09
N HIS A 344 -16.80 -40.77 -0.91
CA HIS A 344 -17.49 -41.87 -1.55
C HIS A 344 -17.93 -42.93 -0.51
N PRO A 345 -19.15 -43.48 -0.60
CA PRO A 345 -19.70 -44.34 0.46
C PRO A 345 -19.05 -45.73 0.56
N ASN A 346 -18.50 -46.23 -0.55
CA ASN A 346 -18.00 -47.61 -0.66
C ASN A 346 -16.50 -47.71 -0.96
N VAL A 347 -15.85 -46.61 -1.35
CA VAL A 347 -14.46 -46.60 -1.82
C VAL A 347 -13.72 -45.49 -1.08
N ASP A 348 -12.83 -45.87 -0.16
CA ASP A 348 -12.17 -44.89 0.72
C ASP A 348 -11.23 -43.93 -0.03
N ASP A 349 -10.60 -44.40 -1.11
CA ASP A 349 -9.65 -43.61 -1.91
C ASP A 349 -10.31 -42.74 -3.00
N SER A 350 -11.64 -42.61 -2.97
CA SER A 350 -12.39 -41.82 -3.95
C SER A 350 -13.27 -40.77 -3.26
N THR A 351 -13.38 -39.62 -3.91
CA THR A 351 -14.26 -38.53 -3.47
C THR A 351 -15.20 -38.11 -4.59
N ILE A 352 -16.31 -37.48 -4.23
CA ILE A 352 -17.33 -37.02 -5.16
C ILE A 352 -17.34 -35.50 -5.10
N PHE A 353 -17.20 -34.89 -6.28
CA PHE A 353 -17.28 -33.45 -6.44
C PHE A 353 -18.66 -33.09 -6.99
N ILE A 354 -19.41 -32.24 -6.29
CA ILE A 354 -20.81 -31.90 -6.60
C ILE A 354 -20.93 -30.38 -6.79
N GLN A 355 -21.54 -29.93 -7.89
CA GLN A 355 -21.82 -28.52 -8.18
C GLN A 355 -23.27 -28.15 -7.89
N VAL A 356 -23.63 -27.95 -6.63
CA VAL A 356 -25.02 -27.73 -6.22
C VAL A 356 -25.61 -26.44 -6.82
N PRO A 357 -26.67 -26.51 -7.65
CA PRO A 357 -27.32 -25.32 -8.18
C PRO A 357 -28.10 -24.59 -7.07
N LEU A 358 -27.76 -23.32 -6.83
CA LEU A 358 -28.34 -22.52 -5.74
C LEU A 358 -29.82 -22.21 -5.94
N LYS A 359 -30.33 -22.26 -7.17
CA LYS A 359 -31.78 -22.15 -7.44
C LYS A 359 -32.58 -23.24 -6.69
N ILE A 360 -32.08 -24.47 -6.69
CA ILE A 360 -32.71 -25.62 -6.02
C ILE A 360 -32.64 -25.45 -4.50
N VAL A 361 -31.48 -25.02 -4.01
CA VAL A 361 -31.24 -24.72 -2.59
C VAL A 361 -32.24 -23.68 -2.11
N LEU A 362 -32.31 -22.53 -2.79
CA LEU A 362 -33.17 -21.42 -2.41
C LEU A 362 -34.67 -21.79 -2.44
N GLN A 363 -35.14 -22.51 -3.46
CA GLN A 363 -36.53 -22.99 -3.53
C GLN A 363 -36.90 -23.91 -2.37
N ASN A 364 -35.93 -24.66 -1.86
CA ASN A 364 -36.11 -25.58 -0.74
C ASN A 364 -35.81 -24.95 0.63
N SER A 365 -35.42 -23.68 0.68
CA SER A 365 -35.10 -22.98 1.92
C SER A 365 -36.36 -22.47 2.63
N ILE A 366 -36.29 -22.28 3.95
CA ILE A 366 -37.42 -21.80 4.76
C ILE A 366 -37.14 -20.38 5.21
N GLU A 367 -38.13 -19.50 5.01
CA GLU A 367 -38.09 -18.14 5.52
C GLU A 367 -38.12 -18.10 7.04
N PHE A 368 -37.26 -17.25 7.63
CA PHE A 368 -37.28 -16.99 9.06
C PHE A 368 -37.15 -15.49 9.36
N ASN A 369 -37.72 -15.08 10.49
CA ASN A 369 -37.74 -13.67 10.89
C ASN A 369 -36.52 -13.33 11.75
N MET A 370 -35.66 -12.43 11.25
CA MET A 370 -34.44 -11.98 11.94
C MET A 370 -34.70 -11.06 13.15
N LYS A 371 -35.91 -10.52 13.34
CA LYS A 371 -36.21 -9.52 14.40
C LYS A 371 -36.18 -10.06 15.83
N SER A 372 -36.05 -11.38 16.02
CA SER A 372 -35.97 -11.97 17.35
C SER A 372 -34.58 -11.78 17.95
N LYS A 373 -34.47 -11.04 19.08
CA LYS A 373 -33.21 -10.60 19.71
C LYS A 373 -32.25 -11.70 20.17
N SER A 374 -32.61 -12.97 20.04
CA SER A 374 -31.73 -14.12 20.32
C SER A 374 -32.14 -15.31 19.45
N LEU A 375 -32.13 -15.13 18.13
CA LEU A 375 -32.42 -16.22 17.21
C LEU A 375 -31.22 -17.17 17.12
N PHE A 376 -31.41 -18.38 17.63
CA PHE A 376 -30.64 -19.53 17.18
C PHE A 376 -31.25 -20.02 15.87
N VAL A 377 -30.53 -19.79 14.76
CA VAL A 377 -31.06 -19.99 13.40
C VAL A 377 -31.36 -21.46 13.14
N PHE A 378 -30.42 -22.35 13.48
CA PHE A 378 -30.51 -23.78 13.22
C PHE A 378 -30.97 -24.58 14.43
N ASN A 379 -32.17 -24.27 14.92
CA ASN A 379 -32.83 -25.07 15.96
C ASN A 379 -33.37 -26.41 15.39
N GLU A 380 -33.90 -27.27 16.27
CA GLU A 380 -34.52 -28.55 15.89
C GLU A 380 -35.72 -28.39 14.94
N LYS A 381 -36.29 -27.19 14.81
CA LYS A 381 -37.43 -26.93 13.92
C LYS A 381 -37.01 -26.71 12.47
N VAL A 382 -35.72 -26.49 12.19
CA VAL A 382 -35.21 -26.40 10.81
C VAL A 382 -35.02 -27.82 10.28
N PRO A 383 -35.79 -28.23 9.25
CA PRO A 383 -35.72 -29.59 8.73
C PRO A 383 -34.38 -29.83 8.01
N LYS A 384 -33.89 -31.06 8.14
CA LYS A 384 -32.85 -31.63 7.28
C LYS A 384 -33.51 -32.11 6.00
N LYS A 385 -33.09 -31.56 4.85
CA LYS A 385 -33.59 -31.94 3.52
C LYS A 385 -32.49 -32.61 2.71
N ASN A 386 -32.80 -33.79 2.19
CA ASN A 386 -31.93 -34.45 1.21
C ASN A 386 -32.18 -33.82 -0.17
N ILE A 387 -31.15 -33.21 -0.76
CA ILE A 387 -31.23 -32.59 -2.10
C ILE A 387 -30.79 -33.53 -3.22
N SER A 388 -30.28 -34.70 -2.88
CA SER A 388 -29.79 -35.69 -3.86
C SER A 388 -30.79 -36.04 -4.96
N PRO A 389 -32.09 -36.27 -4.66
CA PRO A 389 -33.06 -36.63 -5.70
C PRO A 389 -33.38 -35.48 -6.68
N LEU A 390 -32.93 -34.26 -6.38
CA LEU A 390 -33.18 -33.07 -7.18
C LEU A 390 -31.99 -32.68 -8.06
N LEU A 391 -30.88 -33.42 -7.97
CA LEU A 391 -29.65 -33.14 -8.73
C LEU A 391 -29.56 -34.05 -9.95
N ASP A 392 -29.24 -33.46 -11.09
CA ASP A 392 -29.00 -34.19 -12.33
C ASP A 392 -27.62 -34.87 -12.34
N ALA A 393 -27.46 -35.92 -13.15
CA ALA A 393 -26.18 -36.65 -13.29
C ALA A 393 -25.01 -35.78 -13.78
N SER A 394 -25.30 -34.66 -14.47
CA SER A 394 -24.28 -33.72 -14.97
C SER A 394 -23.63 -32.85 -13.89
N VAL A 395 -24.21 -32.84 -12.69
CA VAL A 395 -23.86 -31.91 -11.60
C VAL A 395 -22.78 -32.49 -10.69
N TYR A 396 -22.51 -33.80 -10.76
CA TYR A 396 -21.48 -34.44 -9.95
C TYR A 396 -20.50 -35.27 -10.78
N LYS A 397 -19.27 -35.40 -10.28
CA LYS A 397 -18.22 -36.24 -10.85
C LYS A 397 -17.53 -37.03 -9.75
N VAL A 398 -17.38 -38.34 -9.96
CA VAL A 398 -16.59 -39.20 -9.07
C VAL A 398 -15.11 -39.03 -9.41
N LEU A 399 -14.29 -38.70 -8.42
CA LEU A 399 -12.86 -38.52 -8.53
C LEU A 399 -12.15 -39.79 -8.09
N GLU A 400 -11.87 -40.68 -9.05
CA GLU A 400 -11.21 -41.94 -8.77
C GLU A 400 -9.75 -41.75 -8.32
N LYS A 401 -9.32 -42.55 -7.32
CA LYS A 401 -7.96 -42.52 -6.75
C LYS A 401 -7.57 -41.11 -6.26
N MET A 402 -8.54 -40.39 -5.70
CA MET A 402 -8.38 -39.10 -5.06
C MET A 402 -9.15 -39.06 -3.74
N ASP A 403 -8.42 -39.35 -2.66
CA ASP A 403 -8.84 -39.03 -1.29
C ASP A 403 -8.75 -37.51 -1.09
N GLY A 404 -9.75 -36.79 -1.61
CA GLY A 404 -9.87 -35.34 -1.55
C GLY A 404 -10.16 -34.88 -0.12
N PHE A 405 -9.56 -33.76 0.27
CA PHE A 405 -9.71 -33.16 1.60
C PHE A 405 -10.19 -31.70 1.54
N ARG A 406 -9.76 -30.96 0.52
CA ARG A 406 -10.08 -29.53 0.39
C ARG A 406 -10.30 -29.15 -1.06
N ILE A 407 -11.15 -28.16 -1.30
CA ILE A 407 -11.39 -27.59 -2.61
C ILE A 407 -11.00 -26.10 -2.66
N ALA A 408 -10.61 -25.65 -3.84
CA ALA A 408 -10.49 -24.25 -4.19
C ALA A 408 -11.13 -24.03 -5.57
N VAL A 409 -12.20 -23.25 -5.64
CA VAL A 409 -12.97 -23.07 -6.87
C VAL A 409 -13.04 -21.60 -7.28
N SER A 410 -13.14 -21.34 -8.59
CA SER A 410 -13.19 -19.98 -9.13
C SER A 410 -14.09 -19.91 -10.37
N GLY A 411 -15.31 -19.37 -10.21
CA GLY A 411 -16.25 -19.16 -11.31
C GLY A 411 -15.72 -18.25 -12.43
N SER A 412 -15.01 -17.18 -12.08
CA SER A 412 -14.46 -16.23 -13.08
C SER A 412 -13.37 -16.84 -13.97
N ARG A 413 -12.68 -17.88 -13.49
CA ARG A 413 -11.61 -18.58 -14.19
C ARG A 413 -12.03 -19.95 -14.70
N LYS A 414 -13.23 -20.39 -14.35
CA LYS A 414 -13.80 -21.69 -14.73
C LYS A 414 -12.95 -22.88 -14.30
N VAL A 415 -12.33 -22.78 -13.13
CA VAL A 415 -11.44 -23.82 -12.58
C VAL A 415 -11.86 -24.26 -11.19
N ALA A 416 -11.62 -25.54 -10.91
CA ALA A 416 -11.72 -26.14 -9.59
C ALA A 416 -10.41 -26.89 -9.27
N VAL A 417 -9.99 -26.83 -8.03
CA VAL A 417 -8.79 -27.51 -7.55
C VAL A 417 -9.17 -28.36 -6.35
N VAL A 418 -8.74 -29.62 -6.34
CA VAL A 418 -8.95 -30.55 -5.24
C VAL A 418 -7.59 -30.95 -4.66
N LEU A 419 -7.42 -30.72 -3.37
CA LEU A 419 -6.26 -31.11 -2.59
C LEU A 419 -6.54 -32.44 -1.91
N SER A 420 -5.59 -33.38 -1.96
CA SER A 420 -5.70 -34.65 -1.26
C SER A 420 -5.51 -34.52 0.25
N ASN A 421 -6.02 -35.50 1.00
CA ASN A 421 -5.84 -35.63 2.44
C ASN A 421 -4.37 -35.80 2.85
N SER A 422 -3.53 -36.33 1.95
CA SER A 422 -2.07 -36.38 2.15
C SER A 422 -1.37 -35.01 2.06
N HIS A 423 -2.09 -33.95 1.67
CA HIS A 423 -1.59 -32.58 1.44
C HIS A 423 -0.49 -32.47 0.37
N ARG A 424 -0.25 -33.53 -0.42
CA ARG A 424 0.82 -33.58 -1.42
C ARG A 424 0.32 -33.65 -2.86
N LYS A 425 -0.89 -34.19 -3.08
CA LYS A 425 -1.46 -34.37 -4.40
C LYS A 425 -2.53 -33.29 -4.61
N VAL A 426 -2.41 -32.57 -5.72
CA VAL A 426 -3.37 -31.56 -6.14
C VAL A 426 -3.85 -31.94 -7.52
N ARG A 427 -5.16 -31.92 -7.75
CA ARG A 427 -5.76 -32.07 -9.08
C ARG A 427 -6.48 -30.78 -9.45
N VAL A 428 -6.20 -30.27 -10.64
CA VAL A 428 -6.86 -29.10 -11.21
C VAL A 428 -7.85 -29.60 -12.26
N PHE A 429 -9.04 -29.02 -12.27
CA PHE A 429 -10.13 -29.32 -13.19
C PHE A 429 -10.56 -28.02 -13.85
N GLU A 430 -10.72 -28.06 -15.17
CA GLU A 430 -11.45 -27.04 -15.90
C GLU A 430 -12.92 -27.42 -15.95
N MET A 431 -13.79 -26.48 -15.60
CA MET A 431 -15.20 -26.73 -15.30
C MET A 431 -16.13 -26.57 -16.50
N GLU A 432 -15.63 -26.10 -17.65
CA GLU A 432 -16.43 -25.79 -18.84
C GLU A 432 -15.95 -26.51 -20.13
N ILE A 433 -15.30 -27.66 -20.00
CA ILE A 433 -14.95 -28.47 -21.15
C ILE A 433 -16.17 -29.34 -21.52
N ASN A 434 -16.72 -29.12 -22.71
CA ASN A 434 -17.67 -30.06 -23.32
C ASN A 434 -17.01 -31.44 -23.39
N GLY A 435 -17.66 -32.47 -22.86
CA GLY A 435 -17.08 -33.79 -22.60
C GLY A 435 -16.75 -34.63 -23.84
N GLU A 436 -15.91 -34.11 -24.74
CA GLU A 436 -15.37 -34.86 -25.88
C GLU A 436 -13.85 -35.05 -25.84
N ASP A 437 -13.11 -34.39 -24.95
CA ASP A 437 -11.68 -34.66 -24.80
C ASP A 437 -11.45 -35.67 -23.67
N GLU A 438 -10.94 -36.82 -24.12
CA GLU A 438 -10.57 -38.01 -23.37
C GLU A 438 -9.72 -37.69 -22.13
N GLU A 439 -9.80 -38.63 -21.20
CA GLU A 439 -9.05 -38.73 -19.96
C GLU A 439 -7.56 -38.38 -20.13
N ASP A 440 -6.98 -37.75 -19.09
CA ASP A 440 -5.53 -37.53 -18.87
C ASP A 440 -4.87 -36.22 -19.33
N GLU A 441 -5.42 -35.06 -18.97
CA GLU A 441 -4.57 -33.89 -18.66
C GLU A 441 -4.61 -33.54 -17.16
N THR A 442 -4.11 -34.47 -16.33
CA THR A 442 -3.58 -34.06 -15.03
C THR A 442 -2.32 -33.23 -15.28
N LEU A 443 -2.40 -31.91 -15.12
CA LEU A 443 -1.23 -31.05 -15.04
C LEU A 443 -0.35 -31.54 -13.88
N ASP A 444 0.66 -32.34 -14.20
CA ASP A 444 1.66 -32.82 -13.26
C ASP A 444 2.33 -31.61 -12.59
N THR A 445 2.12 -31.49 -11.28
CA THR A 445 2.79 -30.51 -10.45
C THR A 445 4.30 -30.71 -10.57
N THR A 446 5.00 -29.67 -11.00
CA THR A 446 6.46 -29.61 -11.05
C THR A 446 7.08 -30.01 -9.71
N PRO A 447 8.02 -30.97 -9.67
CA PRO A 447 8.76 -31.28 -8.46
C PRO A 447 9.89 -30.27 -8.30
N LEU A 448 9.66 -29.19 -7.55
CA LEU A 448 10.72 -28.28 -7.10
C LEU A 448 10.76 -28.23 -5.58
N SER A 449 11.52 -29.15 -4.99
CA SER A 449 12.33 -28.92 -3.79
C SER A 449 13.02 -30.20 -3.33
N GLN A 450 14.00 -30.67 -4.12
CA GLN A 450 15.11 -31.46 -3.59
C GLN A 450 16.41 -30.98 -4.23
N THR A 451 17.44 -30.85 -3.38
CA THR A 451 18.86 -30.53 -3.64
C THR A 451 19.18 -29.03 -3.81
N SER A 452 20.13 -28.42 -3.09
CA SER A 452 21.34 -28.97 -2.46
C SER A 452 21.77 -28.19 -1.21
N GLN A 453 21.99 -28.92 -0.11
CA GLN A 453 23.09 -28.64 0.81
C GLN A 453 24.38 -29.08 0.12
N THR A 454 25.34 -28.17 0.03
CA THR A 454 26.78 -28.39 0.14
C THR A 454 27.41 -27.08 0.56
#